data_AF-A0AAW2MEN3-F1
#
_entry.id   AF-A0AAW2MEN3-F1
#
_cell.length_a   1.000
_cell.length_b   1.000
_cell.length_c   1.000
_cell.angle_alpha   90.00
_cell.angle_beta   90.00
_cell.angle_gamma   90.00
#
_symmetry.space_group_name_H-M   'P 1'
#
loop_
_entity.id
_entity.type
_entity.pdbx_description
1 polymer ?
#
loop_
_entity_poly.entity_id
_entity_poly.type
_entity_poly.pdbx_seq_one_letter_code
_entity_poly.pdbx_strand_id
1 'polypeptide(L)'
;MLKQRAKLGWMKHGDQNSKVFFRKVNSTRAKQRVFQIKKTTDIKHILTTDEANQLVAPVTRSEIKAAFFDIDEDSAPGPDGYTSAFFRTAWPVVGQASLMLLETFSEQNAFVPGRNISDNILLAQELLAVTIK
;
A
#
# COMPACT_ATOMS: atom_id res chain seq x y z
N MET A 1 17.62 -10.11 29.40
CA MET A 1 17.90 -9.52 28.08
C MET A 1 17.83 -10.61 27.00
N LEU A 2 16.64 -10.82 26.43
CA LEU A 2 16.43 -11.78 25.35
C LEU A 2 16.81 -11.12 24.01
N LYS A 3 18.08 -11.27 23.61
CA LYS A 3 18.50 -10.98 22.22
C LYS A 3 17.79 -11.99 21.31
N GLN A 4 16.82 -11.46 20.58
CA GLN A 4 15.94 -12.08 19.59
C GLN A 4 16.72 -13.00 18.61
N ARG A 5 16.76 -14.31 18.91
CA ARG A 5 17.41 -15.33 18.06
C ARG A 5 16.76 -15.45 16.67
N ALA A 6 15.51 -15.00 16.52
CA ALA A 6 14.78 -14.97 15.25
C ALA A 6 15.43 -14.07 14.17
N LYS A 7 16.11 -12.97 14.55
CA LYS A 7 16.66 -12.01 13.58
C LYS A 7 17.94 -12.51 12.89
N LEU A 8 18.79 -13.24 13.62
CA LEU A 8 20.01 -13.86 13.07
C LEU A 8 19.71 -15.03 12.13
N GLY A 9 18.66 -15.81 12.42
CA GLY A 9 18.22 -16.89 11.53
C GLY A 9 17.69 -16.39 10.20
N TRP A 10 16.94 -15.28 10.21
CA TRP A 10 16.37 -14.68 9.00
C TRP A 10 17.44 -14.09 8.07
N MET A 11 18.48 -13.44 8.59
CA MET A 11 19.61 -12.99 7.75
C MET A 11 20.41 -14.16 7.15
N LYS A 12 20.50 -15.30 7.85
CA LYS A 12 21.28 -16.47 7.39
C LYS A 12 20.50 -17.38 6.42
N HIS A 13 19.17 -17.35 6.43
CA HIS A 13 18.32 -18.22 5.59
C HIS A 13 17.42 -17.46 4.61
N GLY A 14 17.23 -16.15 4.81
CA GLY A 14 16.39 -15.30 3.97
C GLY A 14 16.82 -15.24 2.51
N ASP A 15 18.10 -15.47 2.23
CA ASP A 15 18.63 -15.48 0.86
C ASP A 15 18.45 -16.84 0.15
N GLN A 16 18.41 -17.95 0.91
CA GLN A 16 18.24 -19.29 0.34
C GLN A 16 16.80 -19.54 -0.15
N ASN A 17 15.82 -18.76 0.33
CA ASN A 17 14.44 -18.81 -0.12
C ASN A 17 14.13 -17.83 -1.27
N SER A 18 15.04 -16.90 -1.58
CA SER A 18 14.89 -15.92 -2.66
C SER A 18 14.63 -16.61 -4.00
N LYS A 19 15.43 -17.61 -4.39
CA LYS A 19 15.26 -18.26 -5.70
C LYS A 19 13.92 -18.96 -5.85
N VAL A 20 13.44 -19.63 -4.81
CA VAL A 20 12.14 -20.34 -4.85
C VAL A 20 11.01 -19.32 -4.88
N PHE A 21 11.09 -18.28 -4.05
CA PHE A 21 10.15 -17.17 -4.04
C PHE A 21 10.11 -16.45 -5.38
N PHE A 22 11.24 -15.97 -5.89
CA PHE A 22 11.33 -15.28 -7.17
C PHE A 22 10.98 -16.18 -8.35
N ARG A 23 11.29 -17.49 -8.31
CA ARG A 23 10.81 -18.45 -9.32
C ARG A 23 9.30 -18.59 -9.28
N LYS A 24 8.69 -18.65 -8.09
CA LYS A 24 7.23 -18.70 -7.93
C LYS A 24 6.58 -17.40 -8.40
N VAL A 25 7.12 -16.25 -8.01
CA VAL A 25 6.68 -14.93 -8.45
C VAL A 25 6.79 -14.80 -9.97
N ASN A 26 7.92 -15.15 -10.56
CA ASN A 26 8.13 -15.07 -12.01
C ASN A 26 7.24 -16.06 -12.78
N SER A 27 7.06 -17.28 -12.27
CA SER A 27 6.13 -18.26 -12.86
C SER A 27 4.68 -17.77 -12.80
N THR A 28 4.25 -17.23 -11.66
CA THR A 28 2.93 -16.64 -11.50
C THR A 28 2.76 -15.42 -12.41
N ARG A 29 3.76 -14.54 -12.51
CA ARG A 29 3.76 -13.38 -13.43
C ARG A 29 3.64 -13.79 -14.89
N ALA A 30 4.36 -14.82 -15.33
CA ALA A 30 4.25 -15.33 -16.69
C ALA A 30 2.84 -15.89 -16.97
N LYS A 31 2.24 -16.58 -15.99
CA LYS A 31 0.88 -17.14 -16.10
C LYS A 31 -0.22 -16.08 -16.06
N GLN A 32 -0.06 -15.05 -15.22
CA GLN A 32 -1.02 -13.96 -15.03
C GLN A 32 -0.76 -12.79 -15.98
N ARG A 33 0.11 -12.96 -16.98
CA ARG A 33 0.40 -11.92 -17.96
C ARG A 33 -0.86 -11.63 -18.76
N VAL A 34 -1.40 -10.43 -18.59
CA VAL A 34 -2.54 -9.96 -19.38
C VAL A 34 -2.00 -9.57 -20.76
N PHE A 35 -2.20 -10.43 -21.77
CA PHE A 35 -1.77 -10.16 -23.15
C PHE A 35 -2.70 -9.18 -23.86
N GLN A 36 -3.99 -9.23 -23.51
CA GLN A 36 -5.01 -8.36 -24.08
C GLN A 36 -6.15 -8.23 -23.08
N ILE A 37 -6.61 -7.00 -22.85
CA ILE A 37 -7.86 -6.76 -22.13
C ILE A 37 -8.98 -7.08 -23.13
N LYS A 38 -9.73 -8.15 -22.89
CA LYS A 38 -10.93 -8.45 -23.68
C LYS A 38 -11.97 -7.38 -23.35
N LYS A 39 -12.51 -6.69 -24.37
CA LYS A 39 -13.75 -5.93 -24.20
C LYS A 39 -14.85 -6.94 -23.91
N THR A 40 -15.20 -7.09 -22.64
CA THR A 40 -16.34 -7.92 -22.25
C THR A 40 -17.61 -7.13 -22.55
N THR A 41 -18.57 -7.75 -23.21
CA THR A 41 -19.94 -7.21 -23.36
C THR A 41 -20.74 -7.38 -22.07
N ASP A 42 -20.23 -8.16 -21.10
CA ASP A 42 -20.85 -8.45 -19.81
C ASP A 42 -20.34 -7.51 -18.69
N ILE A 43 -20.08 -6.24 -19.02
CA ILE A 43 -19.80 -5.23 -17.99
C ILE A 43 -21.13 -4.93 -17.28
N LYS A 44 -21.32 -5.51 -16.09
CA LYS A 44 -22.53 -5.31 -15.28
C LYS A 44 -22.72 -3.87 -14.80
N HIS A 45 -21.64 -3.09 -14.73
CA HIS A 45 -21.70 -1.70 -14.26
C HIS A 45 -20.72 -0.82 -15.05
N ILE A 46 -21.26 0.15 -15.78
CA ILE A 46 -20.50 1.22 -16.42
C ILE A 46 -20.67 2.44 -15.52
N LEU A 47 -19.56 3.07 -15.13
CA LEU A 47 -19.60 4.27 -14.32
C LEU A 47 -20.41 5.35 -15.03
N THR A 48 -21.36 5.92 -14.30
CA THR A 48 -22.01 7.17 -14.68
C THR A 48 -21.00 8.32 -14.64
N THR A 49 -21.29 9.41 -15.34
CA THR A 49 -20.46 10.62 -15.30
C THR A 49 -20.27 11.13 -13.87
N ASP A 50 -21.30 11.04 -13.04
CA ASP A 50 -21.24 11.50 -11.64
C ASP A 50 -20.33 10.63 -10.79
N GLU A 51 -20.40 9.30 -10.93
CA GLU A 51 -19.48 8.39 -10.24
C GLU A 51 -18.04 8.59 -10.71
N ALA A 52 -17.83 8.79 -12.01
CA ALA A 52 -16.50 9.10 -12.54
C ALA A 52 -15.96 10.42 -11.95
N ASN A 53 -16.81 11.43 -11.80
CA ASN A 53 -16.45 12.70 -11.17
C ASN A 53 -16.13 12.55 -9.68
N GLN A 54 -16.85 11.69 -8.96
CA GLN A 54 -16.55 11.40 -7.54
C GLN A 54 -15.19 10.72 -7.38
N LEU A 55 -14.81 9.81 -8.29
CA LEU A 55 -13.52 9.12 -8.24
C LEU A 55 -12.30 10.04 -8.45
N VAL A 56 -12.49 11.19 -9.09
CA VAL A 56 -11.43 12.19 -9.33
C VAL A 56 -11.56 13.41 -8.42
N ALA A 57 -12.55 13.44 -7.53
CA ALA A 57 -12.73 14.53 -6.59
C ALA A 57 -11.56 14.58 -5.59
N PRO A 58 -11.15 15.78 -5.12
CA PRO A 58 -10.14 15.89 -4.08
C PRO A 58 -10.55 15.17 -2.81
N VAL A 59 -9.65 14.34 -2.28
CA VAL A 59 -9.88 13.62 -1.02
C VAL A 59 -9.97 14.61 0.14
N THR A 60 -11.02 14.48 0.94
CA THR A 60 -11.30 15.37 2.07
C THR A 60 -10.78 14.80 3.40
N ARG A 61 -10.59 15.69 4.37
CA ARG A 61 -10.19 15.30 5.75
C ARG A 61 -11.21 14.35 6.40
N SER A 62 -12.49 14.53 6.08
CA SER A 62 -13.56 13.70 6.61
C SER A 62 -13.51 12.29 6.04
N GLU A 63 -13.25 12.14 4.74
CA GLU A 63 -13.11 10.83 4.10
C GLU A 63 -11.91 10.07 4.65
N ILE A 64 -10.78 10.74 4.86
CA ILE A 64 -9.58 10.13 5.45
C ILE A 64 -9.88 9.60 6.85
N LYS A 65 -10.55 10.41 7.68
CA LYS A 65 -10.95 9.99 9.02
C LYS A 65 -11.95 8.84 8.95
N ALA A 66 -12.99 8.94 8.11
CA ALA A 66 -14.00 7.91 7.99
C ALA A 66 -13.40 6.57 7.56
N ALA A 67 -12.60 6.56 6.49
CA ALA A 67 -11.91 5.37 6.00
C ALA A 67 -10.97 4.77 7.05
N PHE A 68 -10.26 5.61 7.80
CA PHE A 68 -9.37 5.13 8.86
C PHE A 68 -10.14 4.47 10.02
N PHE A 69 -11.27 5.05 10.43
CA PHE A 69 -12.14 4.51 11.49
C PHE A 69 -13.07 3.38 11.01
N ASP A 70 -13.05 3.05 9.72
CA ASP A 70 -13.71 1.86 9.17
C ASP A 70 -12.87 0.59 9.37
N ILE A 71 -11.56 0.73 9.62
CA ILE A 71 -10.64 -0.42 9.80
C ILE A 71 -10.87 -1.09 11.15
N ASP A 72 -11.30 -2.35 11.17
CA ASP A 72 -11.51 -3.15 12.39
C ASP A 72 -10.35 -3.05 13.40
N GLU A 73 -10.69 -2.87 14.68
CA GLU A 73 -9.71 -2.71 15.78
C GLU A 73 -8.87 -3.96 16.00
N ASP A 74 -9.47 -5.12 15.77
CA ASP A 74 -8.85 -6.45 15.88
C ASP A 74 -8.08 -6.86 14.62
N SER A 75 -7.80 -5.91 13.73
CA SER A 75 -6.94 -6.13 12.57
C SER A 75 -5.54 -6.61 13.00
N ALA A 76 -4.97 -7.51 12.20
CA ALA A 76 -3.64 -8.04 12.47
C ALA A 76 -2.60 -6.90 12.47
N PRO A 77 -1.64 -6.91 13.42
CA PRO A 77 -0.63 -5.86 13.50
C PRO A 77 0.30 -5.88 12.29
N GLY A 78 0.80 -4.69 11.93
CA GLY A 78 1.83 -4.57 10.91
C GLY A 78 3.17 -5.17 11.33
N PRO A 79 4.20 -5.13 10.46
CA PRO A 79 5.58 -5.53 10.82
C PRO A 79 6.17 -4.74 12.00
N ASP A 80 5.58 -3.59 12.32
CA ASP A 80 5.90 -2.73 13.46
C ASP A 80 5.28 -3.21 14.79
N GLY A 81 4.30 -4.11 14.74
CA GLY A 81 3.64 -4.69 15.91
C GLY A 81 2.46 -3.88 16.45
N TYR A 82 2.06 -2.79 15.79
CA TYR A 82 0.91 -1.97 16.20
C TYR A 82 -0.36 -2.36 15.44
N THR A 83 -1.49 -2.39 16.14
CA THR A 83 -2.82 -2.63 15.54
C THR A 83 -3.51 -1.31 15.20
N SER A 84 -4.59 -1.37 14.41
CA SER A 84 -5.43 -0.19 14.11
C SER A 84 -5.97 0.49 15.38
N ALA A 85 -6.24 -0.27 16.45
CA ALA A 85 -6.67 0.25 17.74
C ALA A 85 -5.68 1.28 18.32
N PHE A 86 -4.38 1.00 18.24
CA PHE A 86 -3.34 1.96 18.67
C PHE A 86 -3.45 3.27 17.88
N PHE A 87 -3.52 3.18 16.56
CA PHE A 87 -3.56 4.37 15.70
C PHE A 87 -4.88 5.15 15.82
N ARG A 88 -6.01 4.49 16.14
CA ARG A 88 -7.27 5.15 16.50
C ARG A 88 -7.12 6.00 17.76
N THR A 89 -6.50 5.44 18.80
CA THR A 89 -6.24 6.22 20.04
C THR A 89 -5.25 7.37 19.80
N ALA A 90 -4.27 7.17 18.92
CA ALA A 90 -3.28 8.18 18.57
C ALA A 90 -3.74 9.15 17.46
N TRP A 91 -4.99 9.08 17.01
CA TRP A 91 -5.51 9.89 15.90
C TRP A 91 -5.25 11.40 16.00
N PRO A 92 -5.34 12.05 17.19
CA PRO A 92 -5.04 13.49 17.31
C PRO A 92 -3.62 13.87 16.84
N VAL A 93 -2.67 12.92 16.90
CA VAL A 93 -1.29 13.12 16.46
C VAL A 93 -1.12 12.60 15.02
N VAL A 94 -1.52 11.35 14.76
CA VAL A 94 -1.27 10.68 13.49
C VAL A 94 -2.11 11.27 12.36
N GLY A 95 -3.36 11.67 12.66
CA GLY A 95 -4.26 12.26 11.67
C GLY A 95 -3.72 13.55 11.07
N GLN A 96 -3.03 14.39 11.85
CA GLN A 96 -2.42 15.61 11.34
C GLN A 96 -1.29 15.30 10.34
N ALA A 97 -0.47 14.30 10.64
CA ALA A 97 0.59 13.85 9.73
C ALA A 97 0.01 13.24 8.44
N SER A 98 -1.07 12.44 8.54
CA SER A 98 -1.76 11.86 7.38
C SER A 98 -2.30 12.93 6.43
N LEU A 99 -2.81 14.04 6.96
CA LEU A 99 -3.32 15.16 6.15
C LEU A 99 -2.20 15.89 5.42
N MET A 100 -1.10 16.19 6.12
CA MET A 100 0.08 16.83 5.53
C MET A 100 0.69 15.96 4.43
N LEU A 101 0.72 14.64 4.64
CA LEU A 101 1.15 13.68 3.64
C LEU A 101 0.27 13.77 2.39
N LEU A 102 -1.05 13.74 2.55
CA LEU A 102 -1.96 13.79 1.39
C LEU A 102 -1.80 15.09 0.59
N GLU A 103 -1.62 16.23 1.25
CA GLU A 103 -1.32 17.51 0.58
C GLU A 103 -0.01 17.42 -0.23
N THR A 104 1.04 16.81 0.35
CA THR A 104 2.36 16.65 -0.29
C THR A 104 2.35 15.68 -1.48
N PHE A 105 1.53 14.63 -1.42
CA PHE A 105 1.47 13.57 -2.44
C PHE A 105 0.30 13.73 -3.42
N SER A 106 -0.57 14.73 -3.24
CA SER A 106 -1.74 14.99 -4.11
C SER A 106 -1.38 15.20 -5.58
N GLU A 107 -0.18 15.70 -5.87
CA GLU A 107 0.33 15.92 -7.24
C GLU A 107 1.20 14.76 -7.75
N GLN A 108 1.52 13.77 -6.91
CA GLN A 108 2.37 12.66 -7.28
C GLN A 108 1.55 11.54 -7.93
N ASN A 109 1.70 11.40 -9.25
CA ASN A 109 1.14 10.27 -9.97
C ASN A 109 1.79 8.96 -9.49
N ALA A 110 1.04 8.18 -8.70
CA ALA A 110 1.42 6.81 -8.30
C ALA A 110 1.55 5.86 -9.50
N PHE A 111 1.04 6.26 -10.67
CA PHE A 111 1.14 5.51 -11.91
C PHE A 111 2.12 6.16 -12.88
N VAL A 112 3.32 5.59 -12.96
CA VAL A 112 4.29 5.89 -14.02
C VAL A 112 4.13 4.81 -15.10
N PRO A 113 3.65 5.14 -16.31
CA PRO A 113 3.51 4.17 -17.39
C PRO A 113 4.82 3.42 -17.63
N GLY A 114 4.76 2.09 -17.61
CA GLY A 114 5.94 1.23 -17.81
C GLY A 114 6.73 0.88 -16.55
N ARG A 115 6.38 1.42 -15.36
CA ARG A 115 6.96 0.97 -14.08
C ARG A 115 6.02 0.02 -13.33
N ASN A 116 6.60 -0.93 -12.60
CA ASN A 116 5.81 -1.80 -11.74
C ASN A 116 5.38 -1.02 -10.48
N ILE A 117 4.17 -1.30 -9.99
CA ILE A 117 3.68 -0.70 -8.74
C ILE A 117 4.60 -1.00 -7.55
N SER A 118 5.26 -2.16 -7.53
CA SER A 118 6.25 -2.48 -6.49
C SER A 118 7.43 -1.51 -6.45
N ASP A 119 7.83 -1.01 -7.62
CA ASP A 119 8.97 -0.11 -7.75
C ASP A 119 8.59 1.30 -7.29
N ASN A 120 7.35 1.71 -7.58
CA ASN A 120 6.79 2.97 -7.09
C ASN A 120 6.63 2.95 -5.56
N ILE A 121 6.20 1.82 -4.99
CA ILE A 121 6.12 1.62 -3.53
C ILE A 121 7.51 1.72 -2.90
N LEU A 122 8.51 1.06 -3.48
CA LEU A 122 9.89 1.10 -2.98
C LEU A 122 10.46 2.53 -3.00
N LEU A 123 10.25 3.26 -4.10
CA LEU A 123 10.69 4.65 -4.24
C LEU A 123 10.00 5.57 -3.24
N ALA A 124 8.68 5.40 -3.02
CA ALA A 124 7.96 6.17 -2.01
C ALA A 124 8.50 5.90 -0.60
N GLN A 125 8.80 4.64 -0.26
CA GLN A 125 9.40 4.26 1.02
C GLN A 125 10.80 4.88 1.20
N GLU A 126 11.62 4.87 0.15
CA GLU A 126 12.96 5.47 0.17
C GLU A 126 12.90 6.99 0.32
N LEU A 127 12.02 7.67 -0.42
CA LEU A 127 11.82 9.12 -0.32
C LEU A 127 11.30 9.55 1.06
N LEU A 128 10.37 8.81 1.66
CA LEU A 128 9.91 9.06 3.02
C LEU A 128 11.03 8.88 4.04
N ALA A 129 11.86 7.85 3.90
CA ALA A 129 12.99 7.61 4.80
C ALA A 129 14.08 8.71 4.69
N VAL A 130 14.24 9.32 3.51
CA VAL A 130 15.19 10.43 3.29
C VAL A 130 14.65 11.75 3.85
N THR A 131 13.34 11.98 3.79
CA THR A 131 12.72 13.25 4.22
C THR A 131 12.57 13.36 5.75
N ILE A 132 12.67 12.24 6.48
CA ILE A 132 12.53 12.17 7.95
C ILE A 132 13.91 12.22 8.66
N LYS A 133 15.01 12.48 7.94
CA LYS A 133 16.33 12.80 8.52
C LYS A 133 16.58 14.29 8.54
#